data_AF-A0A7Z1MIS4-F1
#
_entry.id   AF-A0A7Z1MIS4-F1
#
_cell.length_a   1.000
_cell.length_b   1.000
_cell.length_c   1.000
_cell.angle_alpha   90.00
_cell.angle_beta   90.00
_cell.angle_gamma   90.00
#
_symmetry.space_group_name_H-M   'P 1'
#
loop_
_entity.id
_entity.type
_entity.pdbx_description
1 polymer ?
#
loop_
_entity_poly.entity_id
_entity_poly.type
_entity_poly.pdbx_seq_one_letter_code
_entity_poly.pdbx_strand_id
1 'polypeptide(L)' 'MSYPMLDSDLEALKQTPELQGRAFGISRIQRFMGFGYNRAAHLVDAAVELGVLTRDQDSDWLVRLTEQN' A
#
# COMPACT_ATOMS: atom_id res chain seq x y z
N MET A 1 -12.33 -5.51 12.19
CA MET A 1 -11.88 -6.85 11.77
C MET A 1 -10.37 -6.88 11.93
N SER A 2 -9.77 -7.93 12.49
CA SER A 2 -8.31 -8.06 12.50
C SER A 2 -7.84 -8.43 11.08
N TYR A 3 -6.81 -7.76 10.58
CA TYR A 3 -6.13 -8.12 9.34
C TYR A 3 -4.98 -9.08 9.72
N PRO A 4 -5.16 -10.41 9.61
CA PRO A 4 -4.27 -11.37 10.28
C PRO A 4 -2.84 -11.44 9.69
N MET A 5 -2.60 -10.76 8.57
CA MET A 5 -1.35 -10.77 7.81
C MET A 5 -0.80 -9.35 7.59
N LEU A 6 -1.27 -8.37 8.37
CA LEU A 6 -0.93 -6.96 8.15
C LEU A 6 0.59 -6.74 8.15
N ASP A 7 1.30 -7.25 9.15
CA ASP A 7 2.74 -7.04 9.26
C ASP A 7 3.51 -7.63 8.07
N SER A 8 3.21 -8.87 7.68
CA SER A 8 3.84 -9.50 6.51
C SER A 8 3.51 -8.80 5.20
N ASP A 9 2.27 -8.29 5.07
CA ASP A 9 1.83 -7.60 3.87
C ASP A 9 2.42 -6.19 3.77
N LEU A 10 2.62 -5.50 4.89
CA LEU A 10 3.35 -4.22 4.94
C LEU A 10 4.82 -4.40 4.58
N GLU A 11 5.47 -5.45 5.05
CA GLU A 11 6.85 -5.74 4.66
C GLU A 11 6.98 -6.06 3.17
N ALA A 12 6.06 -6.88 2.63
CA ALA A 12 6.01 -7.14 1.20
C ALA A 12 5.76 -5.85 0.39
N LEU A 13 4.87 -4.97 0.85
CA LEU A 13 4.59 -3.68 0.23
C LEU A 13 5.85 -2.81 0.14
N LYS A 14 6.60 -2.68 1.24
CA LYS A 14 7.87 -1.92 1.31
C LYS A 14 8.97 -2.51 0.44
N GLN A 15 8.98 -3.82 0.23
CA GLN A 15 10.01 -4.52 -0.54
C GLN A 15 9.67 -4.65 -2.03
N THR A 16 8.44 -4.33 -2.46
CA THR A 16 8.02 -4.44 -3.86
C THR A 16 8.63 -3.31 -4.69
N PRO A 17 9.55 -3.58 -5.65
CA PRO A 17 10.24 -2.54 -6.41
C PRO A 17 9.31 -1.66 -7.25
N GLU A 18 8.24 -2.23 -7.80
CA GLU A 18 7.30 -1.54 -8.69
C GLU A 18 6.38 -0.54 -7.97
N LEU A 19 6.41 -0.55 -6.63
CA LEU A 19 5.69 0.39 -5.76
C LEU A 19 6.62 1.51 -5.23
N GLN A 20 7.91 1.48 -5.56
CA GLN A 20 8.87 2.49 -5.09
C GLN A 20 8.86 3.75 -5.94
N GLY A 21 9.11 4.89 -5.30
CA GLY A 21 9.48 6.16 -5.95
C GLY A 21 8.39 6.89 -6.74
N ARG A 22 7.18 6.33 -6.87
CA ARG A 22 6.03 6.98 -7.53
C ARG A 22 4.73 6.69 -6.81
N ALA A 23 3.77 7.58 -6.97
CA ALA A 23 2.39 7.32 -6.57
C ALA A 23 1.77 6.19 -7.41
N PHE A 24 0.94 5.37 -6.78
CA PHE A 24 0.27 4.21 -7.37
C PHE A 24 -1.13 4.02 -6.80
N GLY A 25 -1.99 3.35 -7.57
CA GLY A 25 -3.33 2.95 -7.12
C GLY A 25 -3.36 1.52 -6.62
N ILE A 26 -4.49 1.14 -6.00
CA ILE A 26 -4.78 -0.22 -5.50
C ILE A 26 -4.52 -1.30 -6.56
N SER A 27 -4.79 -1.01 -7.84
CA SER A 27 -4.57 -1.95 -8.95
C SER A 27 -3.10 -2.40 -9.10
N ARG A 28 -2.12 -1.56 -8.72
CA ARG A 28 -0.70 -1.99 -8.71
C ARG A 28 -0.41 -2.96 -7.58
N ILE A 29 -0.97 -2.74 -6.39
CA ILE A 29 -0.86 -3.69 -5.27
C ILE A 29 -1.45 -5.04 -5.68
N GLN A 30 -2.64 -5.04 -6.28
CA GLN A 30 -3.26 -6.27 -6.78
C GLN A 30 -2.37 -7.01 -7.77
N ARG A 31 -1.77 -6.27 -8.72
CA ARG A 31 -0.91 -6.84 -9.77
C ARG A 31 0.41 -7.41 -9.23
N PHE A 32 1.12 -6.67 -8.40
CA PHE A 32 2.49 -7.01 -8.01
C PHE A 32 2.58 -7.83 -6.72
N MET A 33 1.54 -7.77 -5.86
CA MET A 33 1.47 -8.57 -4.64
C MET A 33 0.49 -9.75 -4.76
N GLY A 34 -0.24 -9.87 -5.88
CA GLY A 34 -1.19 -10.96 -6.11
C GLY A 34 -2.44 -10.90 -5.23
N PHE A 35 -2.82 -9.70 -4.78
CA PHE A 35 -3.94 -9.52 -3.86
C PHE A 35 -5.27 -9.30 -4.58
N GLY A 36 -6.34 -9.86 -4.02
CA GLY A 36 -7.71 -9.47 -4.37
C GLY A 36 -8.00 -8.04 -3.92
N TYR A 37 -9.01 -7.42 -4.54
CA TYR A 37 -9.35 -6.01 -4.29
C TYR A 37 -9.54 -5.69 -2.80
N ASN A 38 -10.33 -6.50 -2.07
CA ASN A 38 -10.61 -6.25 -0.66
C ASN A 38 -9.33 -6.27 0.20
N ARG A 39 -8.43 -7.24 -0.03
CA ARG A 39 -7.16 -7.33 0.71
C ARG A 39 -6.27 -6.14 0.40
N ALA A 40 -6.18 -5.75 -0.88
CA ALA A 40 -5.40 -4.59 -1.30
C ALA A 40 -5.96 -3.28 -0.73
N ALA A 41 -7.29 -3.10 -0.72
CA ALA A 41 -7.95 -1.94 -0.13
C ALA A 41 -7.70 -1.85 1.38
N HIS A 42 -7.89 -2.95 2.11
CA HIS A 42 -7.60 -3.00 3.55
C HIS A 42 -6.12 -2.75 3.87
N LEU A 43 -5.20 -3.24 3.03
CA LEU A 43 -3.78 -2.93 3.17
C LEU A 43 -3.49 -1.44 2.97
N VAL A 44 -4.10 -0.81 1.96
CA VAL A 44 -3.93 0.62 1.74
C VAL A 44 -4.42 1.43 2.92
N ASP A 45 -5.62 1.14 3.43
CA ASP A 45 -6.19 1.86 4.56
C ASP A 45 -5.33 1.71 5.81
N ALA A 46 -4.92 0.48 6.14
CA ALA A 46 -4.05 0.22 7.29
C ALA A 46 -2.67 0.84 7.13
N ALA A 47 -2.07 0.77 5.93
CA ALA A 47 -0.75 1.35 5.68
C ALA A 47 -0.77 2.89 5.73
N VAL A 48 -1.88 3.53 5.35
CA VAL A 48 -2.09 4.97 5.52
C VAL A 48 -2.24 5.34 7.00
N GLU A 49 -3.06 4.59 7.75
CA GLU A 49 -3.24 4.80 9.19
C GLU A 49 -1.92 4.66 9.97
N LEU A 50 -1.06 3.72 9.56
CA LEU A 50 0.25 3.48 10.17
C LEU A 50 1.36 4.40 9.64
N GLY A 51 1.07 5.29 8.70
CA GLY A 51 2.05 6.22 8.11
C GLY A 51 3.07 5.57 7.17
N VAL A 52 2.86 4.31 6.76
CA VAL A 52 3.68 3.61 5.76
C VAL A 52 3.37 4.11 4.34
N LEU A 53 2.11 4.45 4.08
CA LEU A 53 1.68 5.12 2.86
C LEU A 53 1.19 6.53 3.16
N THR A 54 1.38 7.43 2.21
CA THR A 54 0.72 8.74 2.18
C THR A 54 -0.17 8.85 0.95
N ARG A 55 -1.31 9.52 1.10
CA ARG A 55 -2.19 9.87 -0.01
C ARG A 55 -1.54 10.96 -0.85
N ASP A 56 -1.72 10.89 -2.17
CA ASP A 56 -1.22 11.94 -3.05
C ASP A 56 -2.05 13.22 -2.89
N GLN A 57 -1.42 14.40 -2.96
CA GLN A 57 -2.10 15.69 -2.77
C GLN A 57 -3.03 16.04 -3.93
N ASP A 58 -2.71 15.57 -5.13
CA ASP A 58 -3.46 15.89 -6.35
C ASP A 58 -4.48 14.80 -6.71
N SER A 59 -4.50 13.67 -5.99
CA SER A 59 -5.33 12.50 -6.30
C SER A 59 -5.57 11.59 -5.09
N ASP A 60 -6.78 11.68 -4.51
CA ASP A 60 -7.18 10.92 -3.32
C ASP A 60 -7.14 9.38 -3.50
N TRP A 61 -7.21 8.91 -4.75
CA TRP A 61 -7.15 7.48 -5.09
C TRP A 61 -5.73 6.94 -5.28
N LEU A 62 -4.70 7.79 -5.22
CA LEU A 62 -3.30 7.39 -5.31
C LEU A 62 -2.62 7.46 -3.94
N VAL A 63 -1.66 6.56 -3.76
CA VAL A 63 -0.82 6.46 -2.57
C VAL A 63 0.64 6.31 -2.97
N ARG A 64 1.55 6.77 -2.12
CA ARG A 64 2.99 6.60 -2.26
C ARG A 64 3.57 6.04 -0.97
N LEU A 65 4.65 5.28 -1.06
CA LEU A 65 5.45 4.92 0.11
C LEU A 65 6.01 6.18 0.76
N THR A 66 5.83 6.29 2.07
CA THR A 66 6.50 7.32 2.86
C THR A 66 8.00 7.04 2.83
N GLU A 67 8.82 8.06 2.55
CA GLU A 67 10.27 7.90 2.62
C GLU A 67 10.65 7.42 4.03
N GLN A 68 11.28 6.25 4.12
CA GLN A 68 11.88 5.79 5.37
C GLN A 68 13.12 6.63 5.58
N ASN A 69 13.03 7.58 6.51
CA ASN A 69 14.14 8.39 7.00
C ASN A 69 15.24 7.49 7.61
#